data_AF-A0AAD0TP38-F1
#
_entry.id   AF-A0AAD0TP38-F1
#
_cell.length_a   1.000
_cell.length_b   1.000
_cell.length_c   1.000
_cell.angle_alpha   90.00
_cell.angle_beta   90.00
_cell.angle_gamma   90.00
#
_symmetry.space_group_name_H-M   'P 1'
#
loop_
_entity.id
_entity.type
_entity.pdbx_description
1 polymer ?
#
loop_
_entity_poly.entity_id
_entity_poly.type
_entity_poly.pdbx_seq_one_letter_code
_entity_poly.pdbx_strand_id
1 'polypeptide(L)'
;MKKITTITVALIAGLTLTACGNTSSASSSSKSTTSQKSTSSSKSISSGITLANYKDIQVALPNSGTATDETKVKNMFGKPDQSTKTSITGLDKEAIQYTWTNVGKTLSGATVTASFYDGKAVAKAYSNASLTPNSKLTVATVNGIKQGDTLSSVEAKLGTPNAESISGSGTLSAQIINYTSIKGKSGASVSFTFTNNKLVTTTKTSFN
;
A
#
# COMPACT_ATOMS: atom_id res chain seq x y z
N MET A 1 -30.94 -23.96 -22.89
CA MET A 1 -31.68 -24.69 -21.84
C MET A 1 -30.75 -25.65 -21.11
N LYS A 2 -30.57 -25.51 -19.80
CA LYS A 2 -30.35 -26.60 -18.81
C LYS A 2 -30.43 -25.96 -17.42
N LYS A 3 -31.23 -26.56 -16.53
CA LYS A 3 -31.58 -26.06 -15.18
C LYS A 3 -30.73 -26.79 -14.14
N ILE A 4 -30.31 -26.15 -13.06
CA ILE A 4 -29.86 -26.88 -11.85
C ILE A 4 -30.42 -26.24 -10.57
N THR A 5 -30.95 -27.11 -9.70
CA THR A 5 -31.59 -26.87 -8.41
C THR A 5 -31.06 -27.92 -7.41
N THR A 6 -31.01 -27.72 -6.09
CA THR A 6 -31.71 -26.67 -5.32
C THR A 6 -30.94 -26.23 -4.06
N ILE A 7 -31.43 -25.13 -3.46
CA ILE A 7 -31.40 -24.71 -2.05
C ILE A 7 -30.80 -25.71 -1.03
N THR A 8 -30.02 -25.21 -0.07
CA THR A 8 -30.17 -25.65 1.34
C THR A 8 -29.97 -24.46 2.30
N VAL A 9 -30.89 -24.29 3.24
CA VAL A 9 -30.89 -23.27 4.30
C VAL A 9 -31.04 -23.95 5.65
N ALA A 10 -30.22 -23.56 6.62
CA ALA A 10 -30.38 -23.79 8.06
C ALA A 10 -29.64 -22.63 8.76
N LEU A 11 -30.21 -21.76 9.62
CA LEU A 11 -30.95 -21.97 10.88
C LEU A 11 -30.25 -22.89 11.89
N ILE A 12 -30.14 -22.60 13.19
CA ILE A 12 -30.03 -21.35 13.97
C ILE A 12 -29.70 -21.76 15.43
N ALA A 13 -28.96 -20.92 16.19
CA ALA A 13 -28.82 -20.91 17.67
C ALA A 13 -28.22 -22.15 18.42
N GLY A 14 -27.70 -21.89 19.63
CA GLY A 14 -27.37 -22.92 20.64
C GLY A 14 -26.16 -22.60 21.52
N LEU A 15 -26.36 -21.87 22.63
CA LEU A 15 -25.34 -21.62 23.67
C LEU A 15 -25.19 -22.83 24.61
N THR A 16 -24.01 -23.05 25.19
CA THR A 16 -23.85 -23.43 26.62
C THR A 16 -22.42 -23.16 27.11
N LEU A 17 -22.28 -22.78 28.39
CA LEU A 17 -21.01 -22.65 29.10
C LEU A 17 -20.77 -23.87 30.00
N THR A 18 -19.52 -24.32 30.12
CA THR A 18 -19.02 -25.14 31.24
C THR A 18 -17.50 -24.87 31.29
N ALA A 19 -16.91 -24.15 32.25
CA ALA A 19 -16.93 -24.19 33.72
C ALA A 19 -15.96 -25.23 34.33
N CYS A 20 -14.97 -24.71 35.07
CA CYS A 20 -14.08 -25.36 36.04
C CYS A 20 -13.01 -26.38 35.57
N GLY A 21 -11.79 -26.14 36.08
CA GLY A 21 -10.62 -27.04 35.97
C GLY A 21 -9.39 -26.38 36.59
N ASN A 22 -9.29 -26.37 37.92
CA ASN A 22 -8.26 -25.61 38.65
C ASN A 22 -7.66 -26.42 39.81
N THR A 23 -6.37 -26.78 39.71
CA THR A 23 -5.45 -27.17 40.81
C THR A 23 -4.03 -27.26 40.21
N SER A 24 -3.04 -26.49 40.69
CA SER A 24 -2.08 -26.87 41.77
C SER A 24 -1.11 -27.99 41.33
N SER A 25 0.22 -27.90 41.39
CA SER A 25 1.14 -26.98 42.09
C SER A 25 2.53 -26.98 41.42
N ALA A 26 3.40 -26.02 41.79
CA ALA A 26 4.82 -26.22 42.18
C ALA A 26 5.70 -25.00 41.81
N SER A 27 6.44 -24.53 42.82
CA SER A 27 7.35 -23.39 42.76
C SER A 27 8.74 -23.76 42.24
N SER A 28 9.39 -22.84 41.52
CA SER A 28 10.82 -22.62 41.71
C SER A 28 11.18 -21.14 41.52
N SER A 29 11.89 -20.60 42.50
CA SER A 29 12.40 -19.22 42.49
C SER A 29 13.81 -19.20 41.94
N SER A 30 14.07 -18.33 40.96
CA SER A 30 15.43 -17.88 40.64
C SER A 30 15.40 -16.40 40.27
N LYS A 31 16.33 -15.65 40.85
CA LYS A 31 16.37 -14.19 40.85
C LYS A 31 17.60 -13.75 40.07
N SER A 32 17.43 -13.16 38.89
CA SER A 32 18.53 -12.47 38.21
C SER A 32 18.06 -11.37 37.26
N THR A 33 18.61 -10.18 37.53
CA THR A 33 18.96 -9.13 36.56
C THR A 33 17.88 -8.59 35.61
N THR A 34 17.39 -7.40 35.98
CA THR A 34 16.90 -6.34 35.10
C THR A 34 17.59 -6.35 33.73
N SER A 35 16.79 -6.56 32.68
CA SER A 35 17.11 -6.10 31.34
C SER A 35 15.91 -5.32 30.85
N GLN A 36 16.09 -4.03 30.56
CA GLN A 36 15.09 -3.23 29.86
C GLN A 36 14.91 -3.80 28.46
N LYS A 37 14.04 -4.79 28.33
CA LYS A 37 13.44 -5.13 27.04
C LYS A 37 12.64 -3.90 26.63
N SER A 38 13.20 -3.11 25.72
CA SER A 38 12.49 -2.03 25.05
C SER A 38 11.17 -2.59 24.58
N THR A 39 10.09 -2.22 25.27
CA THR A 39 8.76 -2.63 24.89
C THR A 39 8.49 -1.85 23.63
N SER A 40 8.74 -2.47 22.47
CA SER A 40 8.29 -1.99 21.18
C SER A 40 6.78 -1.90 21.28
N SER A 41 6.30 -0.73 21.70
CA SER A 41 4.89 -0.43 21.85
C SER A 41 4.30 -0.65 20.48
N SER A 42 3.55 -1.75 20.33
CA SER A 42 2.71 -2.05 19.19
C SER A 42 1.65 -0.97 19.15
N LYS A 43 2.03 0.16 18.55
CA LYS A 43 1.23 1.37 18.45
C LYS A 43 -0.03 0.96 17.72
N SER A 44 -1.13 0.89 18.47
CA SER A 44 -2.42 0.43 17.95
C SER A 44 -2.74 1.21 16.69
N ILE A 45 -2.99 0.51 15.58
CA ILE A 45 -3.20 1.11 14.24
C ILE A 45 -4.63 1.69 14.16
N SER A 46 -5.06 2.41 15.20
CA SER A 46 -6.38 3.06 15.28
C SER A 46 -6.50 4.28 14.39
N SER A 47 -5.40 4.72 13.75
CA SER A 47 -5.35 5.85 12.83
C SER A 47 -5.35 5.46 11.34
N GLY A 48 -5.38 4.17 11.02
CA GLY A 48 -5.24 3.65 9.64
C GLY A 48 -3.87 3.89 9.02
N ILE A 49 -3.66 3.37 7.80
CA ILE A 49 -2.42 3.49 7.03
C ILE A 49 -2.22 4.93 6.54
N THR A 50 -1.09 5.55 6.89
CA THR A 50 -0.76 6.90 6.43
C THR A 50 0.13 6.90 5.18
N LEU A 51 0.22 8.06 4.51
CA LEU A 51 1.13 8.27 3.37
C LEU A 51 2.59 8.02 3.77
N ALA A 52 2.98 8.36 5.01
CA ALA A 52 4.31 8.07 5.54
C ALA A 52 4.56 6.56 5.60
N ASN A 53 3.64 5.79 6.19
CA ASN A 53 3.77 4.33 6.27
C ASN A 53 3.87 3.68 4.87
N TYR A 54 3.15 4.23 3.88
CA TYR A 54 3.25 3.77 2.50
C TYR A 54 4.58 4.17 1.83
N LYS A 55 5.09 5.39 2.05
CA LYS A 55 6.39 5.82 1.49
C LYS A 55 7.57 5.08 2.16
N ASP A 56 7.46 4.68 3.43
CA ASP A 56 8.44 3.84 4.16
C ASP A 56 8.66 2.44 3.55
N ILE A 57 7.73 1.94 2.72
CA ILE A 57 7.92 0.68 2.00
C ILE A 57 8.91 0.88 0.84
N GLN A 58 10.13 0.40 1.01
CA GLN A 58 11.08 0.17 -0.08
C GLN A 58 10.66 -1.07 -0.89
N VAL A 59 10.68 -0.96 -2.21
CA VAL A 59 10.42 -2.05 -3.16
C VAL A 59 11.63 -2.28 -4.05
N ALA A 60 11.90 -3.54 -4.38
CA ALA A 60 12.96 -3.93 -5.31
C ALA A 60 12.60 -5.26 -5.97
N LEU A 61 13.01 -5.48 -7.23
CA LEU A 61 13.00 -6.82 -7.82
C LEU A 61 14.09 -7.69 -7.17
N PRO A 62 14.01 -9.04 -7.26
CA PRO A 62 15.10 -9.92 -6.86
C PRO A 62 16.46 -9.44 -7.40
N ASN A 63 17.48 -9.52 -6.55
CA ASN A 63 18.86 -9.09 -6.84
C ASN A 63 19.03 -7.59 -7.21
N SER A 64 17.99 -6.76 -7.09
CA SER A 64 17.99 -5.37 -7.60
C SER A 64 18.04 -4.27 -6.53
N GLY A 65 18.36 -4.62 -5.28
CA GLY A 65 18.51 -3.67 -4.16
C GLY A 65 17.81 -4.12 -2.88
N THR A 66 17.55 -3.18 -1.97
CA THR A 66 16.87 -3.44 -0.69
C THR A 66 15.36 -3.33 -0.83
N ALA A 67 14.65 -4.39 -0.44
CA ALA A 67 13.19 -4.44 -0.35
C ALA A 67 12.72 -4.64 1.10
N THR A 68 11.53 -4.12 1.41
CA THR A 68 10.91 -4.27 2.73
C THR A 68 10.34 -5.67 2.91
N ASP A 69 10.55 -6.26 4.08
CA ASP A 69 9.94 -7.54 4.45
C ASP A 69 8.41 -7.45 4.57
N GLU A 70 7.73 -8.48 4.08
CA GLU A 70 6.29 -8.67 4.19
C GLU A 70 5.79 -8.62 5.64
N THR A 71 6.54 -9.22 6.56
CA THR A 71 6.25 -9.18 8.00
C THR A 71 6.33 -7.75 8.54
N LYS A 72 7.30 -6.94 8.10
CA LYS A 72 7.40 -5.53 8.47
C LYS A 72 6.22 -4.73 7.91
N VAL A 73 5.80 -4.96 6.66
CA VAL A 73 4.61 -4.29 6.09
C VAL A 73 3.34 -4.67 6.86
N LYS A 74 3.10 -5.96 7.11
CA LYS A 74 1.95 -6.43 7.90
C LYS A 74 1.95 -5.88 9.33
N ASN A 75 3.13 -5.70 9.95
CA ASN A 75 3.25 -5.06 11.27
C ASN A 75 2.95 -3.55 11.23
N MET A 76 3.25 -2.85 10.12
CA MET A 76 2.93 -1.43 9.95
C MET A 76 1.48 -1.17 9.55
N PHE A 77 0.87 -2.07 8.78
CA PHE A 77 -0.44 -1.87 8.14
C PHE A 77 -1.59 -2.65 8.80
N GLY A 78 -1.26 -3.69 9.60
CA GLY A 78 -2.24 -4.61 10.17
C GLY A 78 -2.69 -5.69 9.20
N LYS A 79 -3.76 -6.42 9.55
CA LYS A 79 -4.31 -7.50 8.73
C LYS A 79 -4.78 -6.94 7.37
N PRO A 80 -4.36 -7.52 6.23
CA PRO A 80 -4.92 -7.14 4.93
C PRO A 80 -6.39 -7.54 4.82
N ASP A 81 -7.15 -6.77 4.06
CA ASP A 81 -8.55 -7.04 3.74
C ASP A 81 -8.65 -8.19 2.73
N GLN A 82 -7.76 -8.20 1.74
CA GLN A 82 -7.72 -9.21 0.67
C GLN A 82 -6.28 -9.65 0.34
N SER A 83 -6.18 -10.83 -0.28
CA SER A 83 -4.95 -11.42 -0.82
C SER A 83 -5.23 -12.02 -2.18
N THR A 84 -4.46 -11.65 -3.20
CA THR A 84 -4.55 -12.23 -4.56
C THR A 84 -3.17 -12.56 -5.08
N LYS A 85 -3.08 -13.43 -6.09
CA LYS A 85 -1.87 -13.56 -6.89
C LYS A 85 -1.85 -12.46 -7.97
N THR A 86 -0.65 -12.06 -8.41
CA THR A 86 -0.48 -11.08 -9.48
C THR A 86 0.84 -11.29 -10.22
N SER A 87 0.85 -11.04 -11.53
CA SER A 87 2.07 -11.02 -12.33
C SER A 87 2.72 -9.63 -12.28
N ILE A 88 4.04 -9.58 -12.09
CA ILE A 88 4.82 -8.34 -12.11
C ILE A 88 5.93 -8.50 -13.15
N THR A 89 6.04 -7.52 -14.05
CA THR A 89 7.09 -7.47 -15.08
C THR A 89 8.47 -7.57 -14.43
N GLY A 90 9.29 -8.50 -14.90
CA GLY A 90 10.62 -8.78 -14.34
C GLY A 90 10.67 -9.89 -13.28
N LEU A 91 9.54 -10.54 -12.96
CA LEU A 91 9.49 -11.79 -12.17
C LEU A 91 9.20 -12.99 -13.07
N ASP A 92 9.70 -14.16 -12.66
CA ASP A 92 9.48 -15.47 -13.31
C ASP A 92 8.19 -16.17 -12.82
N LYS A 93 7.66 -15.77 -11.66
CA LYS A 93 6.47 -16.32 -11.01
C LYS A 93 5.57 -15.20 -10.47
N GLU A 94 4.33 -15.56 -10.16
CA GLU A 94 3.37 -14.65 -9.53
C GLU A 94 3.82 -14.20 -8.13
N ALA A 95 3.64 -12.91 -7.85
CA ALA A 95 3.76 -12.34 -6.51
C ALA A 95 2.42 -12.45 -5.76
N ILE A 96 2.45 -12.41 -4.43
CA ILE A 96 1.26 -12.28 -3.58
C ILE A 96 1.00 -10.80 -3.34
N GLN A 97 -0.13 -10.28 -3.83
CA GLN A 97 -0.59 -8.93 -3.55
C GLN A 97 -1.56 -8.93 -2.36
N TYR A 98 -1.26 -8.08 -1.38
CA TYR A 98 -2.16 -7.74 -0.29
C TYR A 98 -2.81 -6.37 -0.52
N THR A 99 -4.05 -6.24 -0.06
CA THR A 99 -4.86 -5.02 -0.19
C THR A 99 -5.36 -4.57 1.17
N TRP A 100 -5.33 -3.26 1.43
CA TRP A 100 -5.88 -2.61 2.62
C TRP A 100 -6.71 -1.38 2.23
N THR A 101 -7.82 -1.19 2.96
CA THR A 101 -8.76 -0.07 2.84
C THR A 101 -8.88 0.75 4.12
N ASN A 102 -8.35 0.24 5.25
CA ASN A 102 -8.23 0.99 6.50
C ASN A 102 -7.08 2.03 6.42
N VAL A 103 -7.39 3.16 5.78
CA VAL A 103 -6.45 4.25 5.51
C VAL A 103 -6.68 5.45 6.44
N GLY A 104 -5.60 6.10 6.84
CA GLY A 104 -5.64 7.33 7.63
C GLY A 104 -5.89 8.57 6.78
N LYS A 105 -6.11 9.72 7.44
CA LYS A 105 -6.51 11.00 6.80
C LYS A 105 -5.64 11.41 5.60
N THR A 106 -4.34 11.14 5.63
CA THR A 106 -3.39 11.48 4.54
C THR A 106 -3.60 10.67 3.25
N LEU A 107 -4.35 9.58 3.31
CA LEU A 107 -4.73 8.71 2.20
C LEU A 107 -6.25 8.44 2.21
N SER A 108 -7.05 9.39 2.72
CA SER A 108 -8.50 9.20 2.89
C SER A 108 -9.18 8.69 1.62
N GLY A 109 -10.01 7.65 1.73
CA GLY A 109 -10.71 7.03 0.61
C GLY A 109 -9.85 6.17 -0.33
N ALA A 110 -8.54 6.06 -0.08
CA ALA A 110 -7.65 5.26 -0.92
C ALA A 110 -7.75 3.76 -0.65
N THR A 111 -7.48 2.97 -1.68
CA THR A 111 -7.08 1.57 -1.56
C THR A 111 -5.57 1.47 -1.69
N VAL A 112 -4.91 0.84 -0.71
CA VAL A 112 -3.45 0.62 -0.69
C VAL A 112 -3.16 -0.85 -0.99
N THR A 113 -2.14 -1.12 -1.82
CA THR A 113 -1.66 -2.47 -2.10
C THR A 113 -0.15 -2.58 -1.94
N ALA A 114 0.32 -3.78 -1.61
CA ALA A 114 1.73 -4.15 -1.66
C ALA A 114 1.84 -5.60 -2.12
N SER A 115 2.79 -5.85 -3.02
CA SER A 115 3.00 -7.16 -3.64
C SER A 115 4.36 -7.72 -3.25
N PHE A 116 4.39 -9.01 -2.92
CA PHE A 116 5.53 -9.69 -2.32
C PHE A 116 5.95 -10.92 -3.13
N TYR A 117 7.24 -11.07 -3.32
CA TYR A 117 7.89 -12.25 -3.90
C TYR A 117 8.97 -12.70 -2.90
N ASP A 118 8.99 -13.99 -2.56
CA ASP A 118 9.87 -14.56 -1.52
C ASP A 118 9.92 -13.72 -0.21
N GLY A 119 8.75 -13.22 0.22
CA GLY A 119 8.58 -12.40 1.42
C GLY A 119 9.13 -10.97 1.33
N LYS A 120 9.59 -10.52 0.15
CA LYS A 120 10.13 -9.16 -0.10
C LYS A 120 9.19 -8.34 -0.98
N ALA A 121 9.00 -7.06 -0.64
CA ALA A 121 8.15 -6.15 -1.39
C ALA A 121 8.75 -5.84 -2.78
N VAL A 122 8.05 -6.25 -3.84
CA VAL A 122 8.44 -6.06 -5.26
C VAL A 122 7.66 -4.94 -5.95
N ALA A 123 6.45 -4.64 -5.45
CA ALA A 123 5.65 -3.51 -5.89
C ALA A 123 4.75 -2.98 -4.78
N LYS A 124 4.31 -1.73 -4.91
CA LYS A 124 3.31 -1.09 -4.04
C LYS A 124 2.49 -0.09 -4.83
N ALA A 125 1.26 0.16 -4.39
CA ALA A 125 0.44 1.23 -4.95
C ALA A 125 -0.51 1.82 -3.91
N TYR A 126 -1.01 3.01 -4.18
CA TYR A 126 -2.30 3.47 -3.67
C TYR A 126 -3.11 4.09 -4.81
N SER A 127 -4.43 4.00 -4.72
CA SER A 127 -5.37 4.55 -5.70
C SER A 127 -6.54 5.23 -5.01
N ASN A 128 -7.21 6.15 -5.70
CA ASN A 128 -8.42 6.84 -5.23
C ASN A 128 -8.26 7.71 -3.96
N ALA A 129 -7.04 8.20 -3.67
CA ALA A 129 -6.83 9.10 -2.54
C ALA A 129 -7.60 10.42 -2.75
N SER A 130 -8.56 10.66 -1.86
CA SER A 130 -9.46 11.81 -1.86
C SER A 130 -8.75 13.03 -1.24
N LEU A 131 -7.75 13.52 -1.95
CA LEU A 131 -6.96 14.70 -1.55
C LEU A 131 -7.69 16.01 -1.92
N THR A 132 -7.39 17.07 -1.19
CA THR A 132 -7.89 18.43 -1.46
C THR A 132 -7.56 18.86 -2.89
N PRO A 133 -8.47 19.54 -3.62
CA PRO A 133 -8.25 19.87 -5.02
C PRO A 133 -6.93 20.61 -5.29
N ASN A 134 -6.11 20.03 -6.15
CA ASN A 134 -4.73 20.46 -6.30
C ASN A 134 -4.64 21.76 -7.11
N SER A 135 -4.19 22.85 -6.48
CA SER A 135 -4.00 24.16 -7.09
C SER A 135 -2.63 24.37 -7.73
N LYS A 136 -1.67 23.46 -7.51
CA LYS A 136 -0.34 23.49 -8.15
C LYS A 136 -0.38 22.93 -9.57
N LEU A 137 -1.44 22.21 -9.94
CA LEU A 137 -1.66 21.67 -11.30
C LEU A 137 -2.25 22.73 -12.22
N THR A 138 -1.36 23.48 -12.87
CA THR A 138 -1.66 24.51 -13.86
C THR A 138 -1.01 24.14 -15.19
N VAL A 139 -1.47 24.74 -16.29
CA VAL A 139 -0.87 24.52 -17.61
C VAL A 139 0.63 24.87 -17.60
N ALA A 140 1.00 25.97 -16.93
CA ALA A 140 2.38 26.41 -16.80
C ALA A 140 3.25 25.44 -16.00
N THR A 141 2.79 24.95 -14.84
CA THR A 141 3.57 24.02 -14.01
C THR A 141 3.72 22.65 -14.65
N VAL A 142 2.71 22.16 -15.36
CA VAL A 142 2.80 20.89 -16.12
C VAL A 142 3.71 21.02 -17.33
N ASN A 143 3.65 22.14 -18.07
CA ASN A 143 4.57 22.38 -19.20
C ASN A 143 6.02 22.68 -18.73
N GLY A 144 6.21 23.03 -17.46
CA GLY A 144 7.51 23.16 -16.79
C GLY A 144 8.10 21.83 -16.28
N ILE A 145 7.37 20.71 -16.41
CA ILE A 145 7.88 19.36 -16.17
C ILE A 145 8.39 18.79 -17.50
N LYS A 146 9.58 18.17 -17.47
CA LYS A 146 10.29 17.74 -18.68
C LYS A 146 10.63 16.25 -18.62
N GLN A 147 10.70 15.61 -19.78
CA GLN A 147 11.24 14.24 -19.89
C GLN A 147 12.63 14.19 -19.23
N GLY A 148 12.87 13.17 -18.41
CA GLY A 148 14.06 13.09 -17.56
C GLY A 148 13.93 13.70 -16.15
N ASP A 149 12.88 14.46 -15.84
CA ASP A 149 12.57 14.84 -14.44
C ASP A 149 12.41 13.57 -13.57
N THR A 150 12.85 13.62 -12.31
CA THR A 150 12.69 12.50 -11.37
C THR A 150 11.30 12.52 -10.72
N LEU A 151 10.83 11.37 -10.24
CA LEU A 151 9.57 11.26 -9.49
C LEU A 151 9.50 12.28 -8.36
N SER A 152 10.53 12.31 -7.52
CA SER A 152 10.62 13.25 -6.38
C SER A 152 10.61 14.72 -6.83
N SER A 153 11.24 15.07 -7.97
CA SER A 153 11.19 16.45 -8.50
C SER A 153 9.80 16.84 -9.01
N VAL A 154 9.02 15.89 -9.54
CA VAL A 154 7.62 16.12 -9.95
C VAL A 154 6.70 16.23 -8.73
N GLU A 155 6.84 15.34 -7.73
CA GLU A 155 6.12 15.44 -6.45
C GLU A 155 6.45 16.75 -5.70
N ALA A 156 7.69 17.24 -5.75
CA ALA A 156 8.06 18.52 -5.15
C ALA A 156 7.34 19.71 -5.85
N LYS A 157 7.27 19.69 -7.19
CA LYS A 157 6.57 20.71 -7.99
C LYS A 157 5.05 20.66 -7.77
N LEU A 158 4.44 19.49 -7.73
CA LEU A 158 2.98 19.32 -7.78
C LEU A 158 2.30 18.93 -6.45
N GLY A 159 3.06 18.43 -5.47
CA GLY A 159 2.53 17.83 -4.24
C GLY A 159 2.19 16.34 -4.41
N THR A 160 1.48 15.78 -3.43
CA THR A 160 1.09 14.35 -3.43
C THR A 160 0.10 14.03 -4.54
N PRO A 161 0.29 12.95 -5.32
CA PRO A 161 -0.67 12.49 -6.33
C PRO A 161 -1.85 11.73 -5.71
N ASN A 162 -2.97 11.66 -6.44
CA ASN A 162 -4.18 10.93 -6.03
C ASN A 162 -4.06 9.41 -6.18
N ALA A 163 -3.14 8.95 -7.01
CA ALA A 163 -2.70 7.58 -7.09
C ALA A 163 -1.20 7.51 -7.39
N GLU A 164 -0.52 6.49 -6.86
CA GLU A 164 0.84 6.12 -7.20
C GLU A 164 0.93 4.60 -7.34
N SER A 165 1.72 4.13 -8.29
CA SER A 165 2.16 2.73 -8.41
C SER A 165 3.66 2.72 -8.64
N ILE A 166 4.39 1.88 -7.91
CA ILE A 166 5.84 1.68 -8.01
C ILE A 166 6.11 0.18 -8.03
N SER A 167 6.85 -0.29 -9.05
CA SER A 167 7.42 -1.64 -9.09
C SER A 167 8.93 -1.59 -9.32
N GLY A 168 9.62 -2.54 -8.69
CA GLY A 168 11.07 -2.70 -8.82
C GLY A 168 11.90 -1.52 -8.31
N SER A 169 13.18 -1.55 -8.66
CA SER A 169 14.21 -0.62 -8.21
C SER A 169 15.27 -0.42 -9.30
N GLY A 170 15.99 0.70 -9.25
CA GLY A 170 17.04 1.02 -10.22
C GLY A 170 16.56 0.99 -11.67
N THR A 171 17.38 0.43 -12.57
CA THR A 171 17.17 0.39 -14.03
C THR A 171 15.89 -0.34 -14.44
N LEU A 172 15.44 -1.33 -13.68
CA LEU A 172 14.23 -2.11 -13.96
C LEU A 172 12.97 -1.55 -13.28
N SER A 173 13.06 -0.38 -12.65
CA SER A 173 11.93 0.21 -11.95
C SER A 173 10.96 0.92 -12.89
N ALA A 174 9.66 0.74 -12.64
CA ALA A 174 8.58 1.50 -13.27
C ALA A 174 7.77 2.24 -12.20
N GLN A 175 7.37 3.48 -12.50
CA GLN A 175 6.48 4.26 -11.63
C GLN A 175 5.39 4.94 -12.46
N ILE A 176 4.19 5.03 -11.92
CA ILE A 176 3.11 5.86 -12.46
C ILE A 176 2.53 6.66 -11.30
N ILE A 177 2.43 7.97 -11.46
CA ILE A 177 1.61 8.82 -10.60
C ILE A 177 0.47 9.41 -11.40
N ASN A 178 -0.69 9.53 -10.77
CA ASN A 178 -1.86 10.14 -11.37
C ASN A 178 -2.42 11.24 -10.45
N TYR A 179 -2.63 12.40 -11.03
CA TYR A 179 -3.29 13.50 -10.37
C TYR A 179 -4.69 13.70 -10.97
N THR A 180 -5.68 13.74 -10.09
CA THR A 180 -7.08 14.04 -10.38
C THR A 180 -7.51 15.23 -9.51
N SER A 181 -8.81 15.53 -9.44
CA SER A 181 -9.34 16.59 -8.55
C SER A 181 -8.61 17.93 -8.73
N ILE A 182 -8.36 18.34 -9.97
CA ILE A 182 -7.57 19.54 -10.26
C ILE A 182 -8.43 20.79 -10.03
N LYS A 183 -7.89 21.79 -9.30
CA LYS A 183 -8.67 22.99 -8.94
C LYS A 183 -9.12 23.74 -10.20
N GLY A 184 -10.45 23.89 -10.35
CA GLY A 184 -11.06 24.56 -11.50
C GLY A 184 -11.08 23.74 -12.81
N LYS A 185 -10.67 22.47 -12.80
CA LYS A 185 -10.69 21.57 -13.96
C LYS A 185 -11.38 20.25 -13.61
N SER A 186 -12.71 20.29 -13.50
CA SER A 186 -13.52 19.10 -13.20
C SER A 186 -13.33 18.00 -14.25
N GLY A 187 -13.20 16.75 -13.82
CA GLY A 187 -12.95 15.60 -14.70
C GLY A 187 -11.57 15.56 -15.36
N ALA A 188 -10.71 16.56 -15.17
CA ALA A 188 -9.36 16.56 -15.74
C ALA A 188 -8.39 15.70 -14.92
N SER A 189 -7.43 15.08 -15.61
CA SER A 189 -6.34 14.35 -14.99
C SER A 189 -5.01 14.54 -15.72
N VAL A 190 -3.91 14.38 -14.99
CA VAL A 190 -2.55 14.34 -15.53
C VAL A 190 -1.83 13.15 -14.92
N SER A 191 -1.31 12.28 -15.78
CA SER A 191 -0.53 11.10 -15.40
C SER A 191 0.91 11.25 -15.85
N PHE A 192 1.85 10.88 -14.99
CA PHE A 192 3.28 10.86 -15.31
C PHE A 192 3.80 9.43 -15.13
N THR A 193 4.43 8.89 -16.18
CA THR A 193 5.04 7.56 -16.19
C THR A 193 6.55 7.69 -16.19
N PHE A 194 7.21 7.00 -15.27
CA PHE A 194 8.65 7.00 -15.09
C PHE A 194 9.22 5.60 -15.28
N THR A 195 10.45 5.54 -15.79
CA THR A 195 11.28 4.34 -15.84
C THR A 195 12.65 4.72 -15.29
N ASN A 196 13.25 3.88 -14.43
CA ASN A 196 14.52 4.20 -13.77
C ASN A 196 14.52 5.59 -13.07
N ASN A 197 13.41 5.94 -12.41
CA ASN A 197 13.21 7.27 -11.79
C ASN A 197 13.52 8.44 -12.75
N LYS A 198 13.09 8.32 -14.01
CA LYS A 198 13.12 9.36 -15.05
C LYS A 198 11.78 9.40 -15.76
N LEU A 199 11.19 10.58 -15.89
CA LEU A 199 9.95 10.79 -16.61
C LEU A 199 10.14 10.41 -18.08
N VAL A 200 9.32 9.48 -18.58
CA VAL A 200 9.31 9.07 -19.99
C VAL A 200 8.06 9.57 -20.71
N THR A 201 6.90 9.60 -20.06
CA THR A 201 5.61 9.95 -20.68
C THR A 201 4.77 10.82 -19.75
N THR A 202 4.14 11.86 -20.29
CA THR A 202 3.07 12.62 -19.63
C THR A 202 1.78 12.49 -20.42
N THR A 203 0.71 12.02 -19.79
CA THR A 203 -0.62 11.90 -20.39
C THR A 203 -1.56 12.91 -19.74
N LYS A 204 -2.33 13.64 -20.57
CA LYS A 204 -3.29 14.66 -20.14
C LYS A 204 -4.68 14.27 -20.63
N THR A 205 -5.67 14.29 -19.74
CA THR A 205 -7.09 14.09 -20.10
C THR A 205 -7.88 15.31 -19.66
N SER A 206 -8.58 15.96 -20.59
CA SER A 206 -9.35 17.20 -20.36
C SER A 206 -8.54 18.33 -19.67
N PHE A 207 -7.22 18.28 -19.78
CA PHE A 207 -6.29 19.24 -19.18
C PHE A 207 -5.65 20.10 -20.27
N ASN A 208 -6.38 21.15 -20.65
CA ASN A 208 -5.96 22.21 -21.57
C ASN A 208 -5.37 23.39 -20.79
#